data_AF-A0AAV9R6X6-F1
#
_entry.id   AF-A0AAV9R6X6-F1
#
_cell.length_a   1.000
_cell.length_b   1.000
_cell.length_c   1.000
_cell.angle_alpha   90.00
_cell.angle_beta   90.00
_cell.angle_gamma   90.00
#
_symmetry.space_group_name_H-M   'P 1'
#
loop_
_entity.id
_entity.type
_entity.pdbx_description
1 polymer ?
#
loop_
_entity_poly.entity_id
_entity_poly.type
_entity_poly.pdbx_seq_one_letter_code
_entity_poly.pdbx_strand_id
1 'polypeptide(L)'
;MSQIKFNTKAAEMAEEEISYASLVIKSRKHPQSEVRSFRNISEGQSKNSENDVMLASNKKTLHQFKNENEAVYNEVKVDKEPAQGLLSDKAAERCRRYQLLASCFGTLCLILVLSIIGVCVYLHESAAKELNQVKSQQKVLLEENHNLTNLNNKLSSDYQNLTVQFNNLTAENHNLTNFNNKLSSDYQNLTVQFNNLTAENHNLTNLNNKLSSDYQNLTVQFNNLTAVSKALKNKTTTLTAENHNLTNLNNKLSSDYQNLTVQFNNLTAENHNLTSLNEGLRKERENLTELIKNMEKTWNELNVSRAQWSIDAYCPKKAGGRSCTSCQDGWLHRSPSCYAYNNAAPSNRRNWEDARENCRTKNSDLPVVSDQTEKDYVKTISPVEGDIQGYWIGLRAVEGRWKWIDGSDLINQ
;
A
#
# COMPACT_ATOMS: atom_id res chain seq x y z
N MET A 1 -6.52 123.16 -68.94
CA MET A 1 -5.11 122.73 -69.11
C MET A 1 -4.74 121.91 -67.87
N SER A 2 -4.03 120.78 -67.93
CA SER A 2 -3.54 120.02 -69.09
C SER A 2 -4.23 118.65 -69.20
N GLN A 3 -4.01 117.92 -70.29
CA GLN A 3 -4.64 116.62 -70.53
C GLN A 3 -4.01 115.49 -69.70
N ILE A 4 -4.82 114.50 -69.32
CA ILE A 4 -4.33 113.16 -68.99
C ILE A 4 -3.66 112.59 -70.25
N LYS A 5 -2.33 112.47 -70.21
CA LYS A 5 -1.54 111.68 -71.15
C LYS A 5 -0.50 110.84 -70.42
N PHE A 6 -0.97 110.04 -69.46
CA PHE A 6 -0.49 108.67 -69.46
C PHE A 6 -0.90 108.07 -70.81
N ASN A 7 0.06 107.53 -71.53
CA ASN A 7 -0.09 107.22 -72.95
C ASN A 7 -1.20 106.16 -73.10
N THR A 8 -2.33 106.50 -73.73
CA THR A 8 -3.58 105.69 -73.68
C THR A 8 -3.35 104.25 -74.14
N LYS A 9 -2.35 104.07 -75.02
CA LYS A 9 -1.80 102.80 -75.46
C LYS A 9 -1.52 101.81 -74.31
N ALA A 10 -1.17 102.26 -73.11
CA ALA A 10 -0.95 101.38 -71.95
C ALA A 10 -2.19 100.55 -71.54
N ALA A 11 -3.40 100.99 -71.90
CA ALA A 11 -4.63 100.23 -71.68
C ALA A 11 -4.96 99.24 -72.83
N GLU A 12 -4.42 99.46 -74.03
CA GLU A 12 -4.62 98.62 -75.22
C GLU A 12 -3.45 97.63 -75.46
N MET A 13 -2.26 97.90 -74.91
CA MET A 13 -1.03 97.10 -75.02
C MET A 13 -1.04 95.79 -74.21
N ALA A 14 -2.20 95.20 -73.95
CA ALA A 14 -2.35 94.00 -73.12
C ALA A 14 -2.47 92.68 -73.93
N GLU A 15 -2.79 92.74 -75.23
CA GLU A 15 -3.10 91.55 -76.04
C GLU A 15 -2.35 91.47 -77.40
N GLU A 16 -1.41 92.39 -77.69
CA GLU A 16 -0.51 92.30 -78.85
C GLU A 16 0.98 92.18 -78.43
N GLU A 17 1.77 91.39 -79.19
CA GLU A 17 3.20 91.13 -78.93
C GLU A 17 4.12 92.33 -79.26
N ILE A 18 4.03 93.40 -78.48
CA ILE A 18 4.90 94.59 -78.60
C ILE A 18 6.04 94.51 -77.58
N SER A 19 7.29 94.76 -78.02
CA SER A 19 8.53 94.35 -77.30
C SER A 19 9.03 95.34 -76.21
N TYR A 20 8.89 95.00 -74.91
CA TYR A 20 9.27 95.76 -73.68
C TYR A 20 10.05 94.89 -72.60
N ALA A 21 10.75 95.40 -71.52
CA ALA A 21 11.81 94.61 -70.73
C ALA A 21 12.41 94.91 -69.19
N SER A 22 11.86 94.68 -67.87
CA SER A 22 12.51 94.84 -66.38
C SER A 22 11.98 94.30 -64.87
N LEU A 23 12.32 94.76 -63.54
CA LEU A 23 12.48 94.04 -62.09
C LEU A 23 12.27 94.60 -60.48
N VAL A 24 12.12 93.87 -59.21
CA VAL A 24 12.19 94.32 -57.62
C VAL A 24 12.34 93.48 -56.10
N ILE A 25 11.46 92.94 -55.06
CA ILE A 25 11.67 92.23 -53.57
C ILE A 25 10.92 90.84 -52.87
N LYS A 26 11.41 89.88 -51.86
CA LYS A 26 10.71 88.81 -50.80
C LYS A 26 11.43 87.67 -49.73
N SER A 27 10.85 86.69 -48.82
CA SER A 27 11.48 85.58 -47.78
C SER A 27 10.69 84.40 -46.80
N ARG A 28 11.24 83.34 -45.95
CA ARG A 28 10.61 82.23 -44.90
C ARG A 28 11.38 81.03 -43.93
N LYS A 29 10.85 80.16 -42.88
CA LYS A 29 11.47 78.98 -41.90
C LYS A 29 10.64 77.80 -40.97
N HIS A 30 11.17 76.78 -40.07
CA HIS A 30 10.52 75.51 -39.25
C HIS A 30 11.19 74.58 -37.97
N PRO A 31 10.59 73.54 -37.12
CA PRO A 31 11.05 72.67 -35.82
C PRO A 31 10.68 71.05 -35.37
N GLN A 32 10.96 70.35 -34.12
CA GLN A 32 10.79 68.81 -33.58
C GLN A 32 10.83 68.19 -31.98
N SER A 33 10.62 66.83 -31.49
CA SER A 33 10.66 66.12 -30.00
C SER A 33 10.66 64.46 -29.55
N GLU A 34 10.63 63.87 -28.22
CA GLU A 34 10.66 62.34 -27.60
C GLU A 34 10.01 61.91 -26.11
N VAL A 35 10.00 60.81 -25.15
CA VAL A 35 10.59 59.42 -24.54
C VAL A 35 9.68 58.53 -23.41
N ARG A 36 9.75 57.42 -22.44
CA ARG A 36 10.56 56.30 -21.58
C ARG A 36 9.80 55.06 -20.66
N SER A 37 10.38 54.06 -19.77
CA SER A 37 9.74 52.78 -18.95
C SER A 37 10.36 51.93 -17.60
N PHE A 38 9.84 50.76 -16.92
CA PHE A 38 10.31 49.91 -15.60
C PHE A 38 9.73 48.39 -15.02
N ARG A 39 10.15 47.60 -13.87
CA ARG A 39 9.67 46.20 -13.16
C ARG A 39 10.09 45.70 -11.59
N ASN A 40 10.09 44.54 -10.71
CA ASN A 40 9.97 42.94 -10.39
C ASN A 40 9.96 42.43 -8.75
N ILE A 41 9.95 41.25 -7.88
CA ILE A 41 9.70 39.68 -7.47
C ILE A 41 9.94 39.20 -5.86
N SER A 42 9.95 38.02 -5.02
CA SER A 42 9.63 36.45 -4.68
C SER A 42 10.14 35.80 -3.19
N GLU A 43 10.06 34.59 -2.38
CA GLU A 43 9.38 33.18 -1.98
C GLU A 43 9.88 32.20 -0.66
N GLY A 44 9.33 30.97 -0.11
CA GLY A 44 9.86 29.92 1.04
C GLY A 44 9.05 28.67 1.88
N GLN A 45 9.58 27.60 2.72
CA GLN A 45 8.91 26.44 3.66
C GLN A 45 9.64 25.20 4.59
N SER A 46 9.05 24.27 5.54
CA SER A 46 9.64 23.00 6.40
C SER A 46 8.80 21.93 7.45
N LYS A 47 9.26 20.70 8.10
CA LYS A 47 8.60 19.65 9.18
C LYS A 47 9.35 18.35 9.99
N ASN A 48 8.77 17.42 10.96
CA ASN A 48 9.30 16.17 11.87
C ASN A 48 8.29 14.93 12.46
N SER A 49 8.28 13.80 13.38
CA SER A 49 8.99 12.85 14.48
C SER A 49 8.31 11.41 15.09
N GLU A 50 8.70 10.63 16.25
CA GLU A 50 8.09 9.44 17.22
C GLU A 50 8.51 7.79 17.35
N ASN A 51 8.31 6.64 18.24
CA ASN A 51 8.00 6.02 19.71
C ASN A 51 8.03 4.33 20.07
N ASP A 52 7.90 3.62 21.34
CA ASP A 52 8.08 2.04 21.78
C ASP A 52 7.54 1.22 23.20
N VAL A 53 7.60 -0.20 23.55
CA VAL A 53 7.11 -1.14 24.82
C VAL A 53 7.35 -2.83 24.98
N MET A 54 7.19 -3.96 25.91
CA MET A 54 7.09 -4.71 27.36
C MET A 54 7.03 -6.42 27.45
N LEU A 55 6.89 -7.53 28.40
CA LEU A 55 6.77 -8.18 29.88
C LEU A 55 6.79 -9.88 30.21
N ALA A 56 6.71 -10.63 31.45
CA ALA A 56 6.83 -12.23 31.81
C ALA A 56 6.41 -13.11 33.22
N SER A 57 6.50 -14.53 33.52
CA SER A 57 6.12 -15.45 34.82
C SER A 57 6.49 -17.11 35.17
N ASN A 58 6.13 -17.93 36.31
CA ASN A 58 6.52 -19.45 36.79
C ASN A 58 5.76 -20.50 37.92
N LYS A 59 6.20 -21.80 38.46
CA LYS A 59 5.49 -22.99 39.35
C LYS A 59 6.21 -24.31 40.20
N LYS A 60 5.58 -25.36 41.01
CA LYS A 60 6.15 -26.58 41.96
C LYS A 60 5.32 -27.96 42.55
N THR A 61 5.81 -29.12 43.27
CA THR A 61 5.18 -30.53 43.83
C THR A 61 5.72 -31.53 45.12
N LEU A 62 5.21 -32.82 45.58
CA LEU A 62 5.55 -33.81 46.84
C LEU A 62 5.00 -35.41 47.15
N HIS A 63 5.46 -36.38 48.14
CA HIS A 63 4.83 -37.61 49.03
C HIS A 63 5.39 -39.20 49.39
N GLN A 64 4.97 -40.13 50.44
CA GLN A 64 5.50 -41.59 50.94
C GLN A 64 4.84 -42.67 52.11
N PHE A 65 5.18 -44.07 52.37
CA PHE A 65 5.14 -45.17 53.61
C PHE A 65 4.31 -46.65 53.72
N LYS A 66 4.28 -47.84 54.57
CA LYS A 66 4.95 -48.86 55.66
C LYS A 66 4.16 -50.25 56.26
N ASN A 67 4.66 -51.54 56.73
CA ASN A 67 4.11 -52.69 57.76
C ASN A 67 4.74 -54.22 58.15
N GLU A 68 4.26 -55.13 59.18
CA GLU A 68 4.81 -56.47 59.93
C GLU A 68 3.80 -57.66 60.61
N ASN A 69 3.88 -58.92 61.38
CA ASN A 69 4.68 -60.23 61.89
C ASN A 69 4.00 -61.53 62.81
N GLU A 70 4.62 -62.80 63.18
CA GLU A 70 4.54 -64.00 64.30
C GLU A 70 3.57 -65.39 64.47
N ALA A 71 3.55 -66.63 65.26
CA ALA A 71 4.28 -67.74 66.19
C ALA A 71 3.53 -69.18 66.76
N VAL A 72 4.08 -70.38 67.40
CA VAL A 72 3.41 -71.79 67.94
C VAL A 72 4.12 -73.07 68.81
N TYR A 73 3.51 -74.20 69.49
CA TYR A 73 4.01 -75.55 70.30
C TYR A 73 2.98 -76.81 70.81
N ASN A 74 3.00 -78.08 71.54
CA ASN A 74 3.72 -79.43 72.11
C ASN A 74 2.80 -80.55 73.03
N GLU A 75 2.90 -81.84 73.70
CA GLU A 75 3.57 -83.31 73.96
C GLU A 75 2.91 -84.47 75.04
N VAL A 76 3.14 -85.91 75.20
CA VAL A 76 2.59 -87.04 76.26
C VAL A 76 3.04 -88.67 76.43
N LYS A 77 2.78 -89.64 77.49
CA LYS A 77 3.17 -91.21 77.83
C LYS A 77 2.38 -92.16 79.00
N VAL A 78 2.43 -93.49 79.62
CA VAL A 78 2.90 -95.06 79.68
C VAL A 78 2.41 -96.02 81.02
N ASP A 79 2.41 -97.37 81.59
CA ASP A 79 2.66 -98.99 81.60
C ASP A 79 2.03 -99.95 82.87
N LYS A 80 2.03 -101.30 83.45
CA LYS A 80 2.35 -102.92 83.47
C LYS A 80 1.86 -103.88 84.78
N GLU A 81 1.94 -105.25 85.28
CA GLU A 81 2.05 -106.86 85.06
C GLU A 81 1.98 -108.04 86.32
N PRO A 82 1.81 -109.50 86.28
CA PRO A 82 1.46 -110.64 87.39
C PRO A 82 1.90 -112.31 87.51
N ALA A 83 1.54 -113.30 88.52
CA ALA A 83 1.89 -114.89 88.73
C ALA A 83 1.24 -116.05 89.83
N GLN A 84 1.48 -117.49 89.96
CA GLN A 84 0.99 -118.66 91.01
C GLN A 84 1.41 -120.33 91.10
N GLY A 85 0.96 -121.37 92.02
CA GLY A 85 1.31 -122.96 92.22
C GLY A 85 0.65 -124.15 93.26
N LEU A 86 0.99 -125.57 93.42
CA LEU A 86 0.38 -126.83 94.29
C LEU A 86 1.19 -128.31 94.62
N LEU A 87 0.97 -129.65 95.18
CA LEU A 87 0.03 -130.85 95.79
C LEU A 87 0.65 -132.30 96.54
N SER A 88 -0.02 -133.51 97.01
CA SER A 88 0.48 -134.88 97.77
C SER A 88 -0.33 -136.37 98.04
N ASP A 89 0.10 -137.59 98.73
CA ASP A 89 -0.50 -139.11 98.84
C ASP A 89 -0.05 -140.49 99.81
N LYS A 90 -0.83 -141.69 100.06
CA LYS A 90 -0.73 -143.33 100.40
C LYS A 90 -0.59 -144.41 101.74
N ALA A 91 -0.89 -145.84 101.77
CA ALA A 91 -0.92 -147.00 102.93
C ALA A 91 -1.05 -148.72 102.79
N ALA A 92 -1.05 -149.75 103.82
CA ALA A 92 -1.13 -151.41 103.86
C ALA A 92 -1.44 -152.37 105.25
N GLU A 93 -1.48 -153.77 105.70
CA GLU A 93 -1.40 -155.38 105.45
C GLU A 93 -1.73 -156.60 106.64
N ARG A 94 -1.83 -158.03 106.45
CA ARG A 94 -1.74 -159.49 107.19
C ARG A 94 -2.79 -160.49 108.00
N CYS A 95 -2.50 -161.82 108.35
CA CYS A 95 -3.44 -163.07 108.44
C CYS A 95 -3.49 -164.14 109.65
N ARG A 96 -4.65 -164.86 109.90
CA ARG A 96 -4.99 -165.90 110.97
C ARG A 96 -6.13 -166.97 110.58
N ARG A 97 -6.26 -168.23 111.14
CA ARG A 97 -7.29 -169.30 110.73
C ARG A 97 -7.47 -170.69 111.52
N TYR A 98 -8.67 -171.08 112.07
CA TYR A 98 -9.30 -172.48 112.25
C TYR A 98 -10.68 -172.38 113.02
N GLN A 99 -11.77 -173.19 112.90
CA GLN A 99 -12.21 -174.36 112.08
C GLN A 99 -13.79 -174.46 112.07
N LEU A 100 -14.44 -175.00 111.01
CA LEU A 100 -15.91 -175.20 110.81
C LEU A 100 -16.79 -173.89 110.80
N LEU A 101 -17.72 -173.60 109.88
CA LEU A 101 -18.49 -174.37 108.87
C LEU A 101 -18.52 -173.65 107.51
N ALA A 102 -18.33 -174.38 106.40
CA ALA A 102 -18.24 -173.81 105.05
C ALA A 102 -19.55 -173.93 104.25
N SER A 103 -20.58 -173.13 104.58
CA SER A 103 -21.85 -173.10 103.83
C SER A 103 -22.32 -171.68 103.45
N CYS A 104 -22.17 -170.69 104.33
CA CYS A 104 -22.78 -169.36 104.15
C CYS A 104 -22.01 -168.35 103.28
N PHE A 105 -20.72 -168.59 103.00
CA PHE A 105 -19.89 -167.62 102.25
C PHE A 105 -20.02 -167.73 100.73
N GLY A 106 -20.35 -168.90 100.18
CA GLY A 106 -20.52 -169.09 98.73
C GLY A 106 -21.73 -168.35 98.16
N THR A 107 -22.85 -168.36 98.90
CA THR A 107 -24.08 -167.64 98.53
C THR A 107 -23.89 -166.12 98.60
N LEU A 108 -23.24 -165.61 99.64
CA LEU A 108 -22.86 -164.20 99.74
C LEU A 108 -21.98 -163.74 98.56
N CYS A 109 -21.02 -164.56 98.14
CA CYS A 109 -20.16 -164.24 97.00
C CYS A 109 -20.96 -164.11 95.68
N LEU A 110 -21.87 -165.06 95.39
CA LEU A 110 -22.73 -165.01 94.21
C LEU A 110 -23.67 -163.80 94.20
N ILE A 111 -24.27 -163.45 95.35
CA ILE A 111 -25.15 -162.27 95.47
C ILE A 111 -24.35 -160.97 95.28
N LEU A 112 -23.12 -160.89 95.80
CA LEU A 112 -22.23 -159.74 95.57
C LEU A 112 -21.82 -159.61 94.11
N VAL A 113 -21.46 -160.71 93.42
CA VAL A 113 -21.12 -160.66 91.99
C VAL A 113 -22.32 -160.23 91.13
N LEU A 114 -23.51 -160.77 91.38
CA LEU A 114 -24.72 -160.40 90.63
C LEU A 114 -25.14 -158.94 90.87
N SER A 115 -25.02 -158.44 92.11
CA SER A 115 -25.31 -157.03 92.42
C SER A 115 -24.26 -156.07 91.86
N ILE A 116 -22.97 -156.45 91.85
CA ILE A 116 -21.92 -155.68 91.15
C ILE A 116 -22.20 -155.63 89.64
N ILE A 117 -22.56 -156.76 89.01
CA ILE A 117 -22.93 -156.78 87.57
C ILE A 117 -24.15 -155.88 87.31
N GLY A 118 -25.18 -155.95 88.17
CA GLY A 118 -26.35 -155.08 88.08
C GLY A 118 -26.01 -153.59 88.19
N VAL A 119 -25.14 -153.21 89.13
CA VAL A 119 -24.63 -151.84 89.29
C VAL A 119 -23.78 -151.42 88.09
N CYS A 120 -22.91 -152.29 87.55
CA CYS A 120 -22.13 -151.99 86.35
C CYS A 120 -23.03 -151.78 85.11
N VAL A 121 -24.08 -152.59 84.92
CA VAL A 121 -25.04 -152.40 83.83
C VAL A 121 -25.83 -151.10 84.01
N TYR A 122 -26.32 -150.82 85.23
CA TYR A 122 -27.04 -149.58 85.55
C TYR A 122 -26.18 -148.33 85.33
N LEU A 123 -24.92 -148.33 85.80
CA LEU A 123 -23.98 -147.22 85.60
C LEU A 123 -23.60 -147.07 84.12
N HIS A 124 -23.41 -148.18 83.38
CA HIS A 124 -23.13 -148.14 81.94
C HIS A 124 -24.33 -147.56 81.15
N GLU A 125 -25.57 -147.96 81.48
CA GLU A 125 -26.77 -147.42 80.82
C GLU A 125 -27.04 -145.95 81.21
N SER A 126 -26.80 -145.57 82.47
CA SER A 126 -26.89 -144.18 82.93
C SER A 126 -25.85 -143.30 82.23
N ALA A 127 -24.60 -143.74 82.16
CA ALA A 127 -23.53 -143.05 81.44
C ALA A 127 -23.81 -142.99 79.92
N ALA A 128 -24.40 -144.04 79.33
CA ALA A 128 -24.82 -144.01 77.93
C ALA A 128 -25.96 -143.01 77.68
N LYS A 129 -26.91 -142.87 78.61
CA LYS A 129 -27.99 -141.87 78.54
C LYS A 129 -27.43 -140.45 78.61
N GLU A 130 -26.58 -140.14 79.58
CA GLU A 130 -25.93 -138.82 79.66
C GLU A 130 -25.03 -138.55 78.46
N LEU A 131 -24.22 -139.52 78.02
CA LEU A 131 -23.38 -139.39 76.82
C LEU A 131 -24.20 -139.10 75.56
N ASN A 132 -25.38 -139.71 75.41
CA ASN A 132 -26.27 -139.46 74.28
C ASN A 132 -26.99 -138.10 74.40
N GLN A 133 -27.37 -137.66 75.60
CA GLN A 133 -27.90 -136.32 75.83
C GLN A 133 -26.85 -135.23 75.56
N VAL A 134 -25.62 -135.40 76.05
CA VAL A 134 -24.50 -134.49 75.80
C VAL A 134 -24.15 -134.44 74.31
N LYS A 135 -24.13 -135.59 73.61
CA LYS A 135 -23.98 -135.61 72.13
C LYS A 135 -25.11 -134.88 71.40
N SER A 136 -26.35 -135.01 71.88
CA SER A 136 -27.51 -134.31 71.30
C SER A 136 -27.39 -132.80 71.49
N GLN A 137 -27.08 -132.34 72.70
CA GLN A 137 -26.82 -130.93 73.00
C GLN A 137 -25.61 -130.39 72.20
N GLN A 138 -24.51 -131.15 72.13
CA GLN A 138 -23.33 -130.81 71.34
C GLN A 138 -23.67 -130.63 69.85
N LYS A 139 -24.57 -131.47 69.29
CA LYS A 139 -25.02 -131.35 67.89
C LYS A 139 -25.84 -130.08 67.66
N VAL A 140 -26.80 -129.78 68.54
CA VAL A 140 -27.59 -128.53 68.46
C VAL A 140 -26.68 -127.31 68.59
N LEU A 141 -25.77 -127.31 69.56
CA LEU A 141 -24.87 -126.19 69.83
C LEU A 141 -23.81 -126.02 68.71
N LEU A 142 -23.48 -127.08 67.98
CA LEU A 142 -22.67 -127.03 66.75
C LEU A 142 -23.45 -126.43 65.57
N GLU A 143 -24.73 -126.77 65.41
CA GLU A 143 -25.63 -126.19 64.39
C GLU A 143 -25.90 -124.71 64.65
N GLU A 144 -26.10 -124.31 65.91
CA GLU A 144 -26.18 -122.90 66.33
C GLU A 144 -24.87 -122.15 66.05
N ASN A 145 -23.70 -122.71 66.40
CA ASN A 145 -22.42 -122.09 66.06
C ASN A 145 -22.20 -121.96 64.56
N HIS A 146 -22.64 -122.93 63.75
CA HIS A 146 -22.57 -122.83 62.29
C HIS A 146 -23.48 -121.72 61.75
N ASN A 147 -24.71 -121.60 62.26
CA ASN A 147 -25.62 -120.50 61.91
C ASN A 147 -25.06 -119.13 62.34
N LEU A 148 -24.48 -119.04 63.54
CA LEU A 148 -23.85 -117.81 64.04
C LEU A 148 -22.62 -117.42 63.19
N THR A 149 -21.82 -118.41 62.77
CA THR A 149 -20.70 -118.23 61.84
C THR A 149 -21.18 -117.72 60.50
N ASN A 150 -22.24 -118.30 59.93
CA ASN A 150 -22.82 -117.86 58.66
C ASN A 150 -23.39 -116.43 58.74
N LEU A 151 -24.05 -116.08 59.85
CA LEU A 151 -24.54 -114.72 60.10
C LEU A 151 -23.39 -113.70 60.26
N ASN A 152 -22.34 -114.07 61.00
CA ASN A 152 -21.14 -113.24 61.16
C ASN A 152 -20.39 -113.03 59.84
N ASN A 153 -20.25 -114.09 59.03
CA ASN A 153 -19.66 -114.00 57.69
C ASN A 153 -20.47 -113.09 56.76
N LYS A 154 -21.81 -113.18 56.82
CA LYS A 154 -22.69 -112.26 56.09
C LYS A 154 -22.53 -110.82 56.57
N LEU A 155 -22.58 -110.57 57.89
CA LEU A 155 -22.42 -109.23 58.47
C LEU A 155 -21.06 -108.61 58.11
N SER A 156 -19.99 -109.42 58.09
CA SER A 156 -18.66 -109.01 57.62
C SER A 156 -18.67 -108.62 56.13
N SER A 157 -19.35 -109.41 55.28
CA SER A 157 -19.53 -109.09 53.85
C SER A 157 -20.35 -107.81 53.63
N ASP A 158 -21.44 -107.63 54.36
CA ASP A 158 -22.30 -106.44 54.30
C ASP A 158 -21.54 -105.19 54.78
N TYR A 159 -20.72 -105.32 55.84
CA TYR A 159 -19.83 -104.26 56.32
C TYR A 159 -18.73 -103.89 55.33
N GLN A 160 -18.11 -104.86 54.65
CA GLN A 160 -17.13 -104.57 53.60
C GLN A 160 -17.78 -103.90 52.38
N ASN A 161 -18.97 -104.33 51.96
CA ASN A 161 -19.74 -103.68 50.90
C ASN A 161 -20.05 -102.21 51.25
N LEU A 162 -20.53 -101.95 52.47
CA LEU A 162 -20.78 -100.58 52.96
C LEU A 162 -19.48 -99.74 53.01
N THR A 163 -18.37 -100.35 53.43
CA THR A 163 -17.04 -99.70 53.43
C THR A 163 -16.60 -99.30 52.02
N VAL A 164 -16.80 -100.17 51.02
CA VAL A 164 -16.52 -99.88 49.61
C VAL A 164 -17.41 -98.75 49.08
N GLN A 165 -18.70 -98.75 49.41
CA GLN A 165 -19.61 -97.66 49.04
C GLN A 165 -19.21 -96.32 49.67
N PHE A 166 -18.85 -96.29 50.95
CA PHE A 166 -18.38 -95.09 51.64
C PHE A 166 -17.08 -94.54 51.03
N ASN A 167 -16.12 -95.42 50.71
CA ASN A 167 -14.87 -95.04 50.05
C ASN A 167 -15.14 -94.46 48.64
N ASN A 168 -16.07 -95.04 47.88
CA ASN A 168 -16.47 -94.52 46.57
C ASN A 168 -17.12 -93.13 46.68
N LEU A 169 -18.06 -92.95 47.62
CA LEU A 169 -18.69 -91.65 47.90
C LEU A 169 -17.66 -90.59 48.33
N THR A 170 -16.65 -91.00 49.10
CA THR A 170 -15.55 -90.12 49.53
C THR A 170 -14.69 -89.66 48.35
N ALA A 171 -14.37 -90.57 47.41
CA ALA A 171 -13.66 -90.24 46.19
C ALA A 171 -14.47 -89.32 45.26
N GLU A 172 -15.78 -89.57 45.14
CA GLU A 172 -16.71 -88.72 44.37
C GLU A 172 -16.82 -87.31 44.97
N ASN A 173 -16.96 -87.18 46.29
CA ASN A 173 -16.97 -85.90 46.99
C ASN A 173 -15.63 -85.14 46.84
N HIS A 174 -14.49 -85.85 46.84
CA HIS A 174 -13.18 -85.25 46.54
C HIS A 174 -13.10 -84.75 45.09
N ASN A 175 -13.68 -85.47 44.12
CA ASN A 175 -13.78 -85.02 42.73
C ASN A 175 -14.67 -83.78 42.58
N LEU A 176 -15.82 -83.72 43.26
CA LEU A 176 -16.67 -82.52 43.32
C LEU A 176 -15.92 -81.33 43.94
N THR A 177 -15.16 -81.57 45.02
CA THR A 177 -14.33 -80.54 45.67
C THR A 177 -13.28 -79.97 44.70
N ASN A 178 -12.59 -80.83 43.95
CA ASN A 178 -11.63 -80.40 42.93
C ASN A 178 -12.28 -79.62 41.79
N PHE A 179 -13.47 -80.05 41.32
CA PHE A 179 -14.22 -79.32 40.30
C PHE A 179 -14.66 -77.93 40.80
N ASN A 180 -15.18 -77.84 42.04
CA ASN A 180 -15.59 -76.58 42.65
C ASN A 180 -14.40 -75.61 42.87
N ASN A 181 -13.26 -76.13 43.31
CA ASN A 181 -12.03 -75.34 43.44
C ASN A 181 -11.56 -74.80 42.09
N LYS A 182 -11.64 -75.60 41.02
CA LYS A 182 -11.33 -75.14 39.67
C LYS A 182 -12.31 -74.09 39.17
N LEU A 183 -13.62 -74.31 39.32
CA LEU A 183 -14.66 -73.35 38.94
C LEU A 183 -14.50 -72.00 39.66
N SER A 184 -14.11 -72.02 40.94
CA SER A 184 -13.76 -70.83 41.71
C SER A 184 -12.54 -70.10 41.11
N SER A 185 -11.48 -70.83 40.75
CA SER A 185 -10.30 -70.25 40.06
C SER A 185 -10.65 -69.65 38.70
N ASP A 186 -11.49 -70.32 37.90
CA ASP A 186 -11.92 -69.84 36.59
C ASP A 186 -12.81 -68.58 36.73
N TYR A 187 -13.66 -68.50 37.76
CA TYR A 187 -14.45 -67.30 38.09
C TYR A 187 -13.58 -66.11 38.53
N GLN A 188 -12.54 -66.34 39.34
CA GLN A 188 -11.58 -65.29 39.73
C GLN A 188 -10.82 -64.75 38.52
N ASN A 189 -10.36 -65.64 37.62
CA ASN A 189 -9.70 -65.25 36.37
C ASN A 189 -10.62 -64.39 35.48
N LEU A 190 -11.88 -64.81 35.29
CA LEU A 190 -12.88 -64.03 34.53
C LEU A 190 -13.15 -62.66 35.17
N THR A 191 -13.19 -62.58 36.50
CA THR A 191 -13.34 -61.31 37.24
C THR A 191 -12.18 -60.36 36.98
N VAL A 192 -10.94 -60.85 36.97
CA VAL A 192 -9.74 -60.06 36.63
C VAL A 192 -9.80 -59.56 35.18
N GLN A 193 -10.20 -60.42 34.23
CA GLN A 193 -10.35 -60.03 32.82
C GLN A 193 -11.41 -58.94 32.63
N PHE A 194 -12.56 -59.06 33.28
CA PHE A 194 -13.63 -58.05 33.24
C PHE A 194 -13.18 -56.69 33.82
N ASN A 195 -12.42 -56.71 34.92
CA ASN A 195 -11.87 -55.49 35.51
C ASN A 195 -10.84 -54.82 34.58
N ASN A 196 -9.99 -55.59 33.89
CA ASN A 196 -9.05 -55.04 32.91
C ASN A 196 -9.77 -54.42 31.70
N LEU A 197 -10.75 -55.12 31.12
CA LEU A 197 -11.60 -54.59 30.04
C LEU A 197 -12.34 -53.31 30.44
N THR A 198 -12.78 -53.22 31.70
CA THR A 198 -13.41 -52.01 32.25
C THR A 198 -12.43 -50.83 32.31
N ALA A 199 -11.18 -51.07 32.70
CA ALA A 199 -10.13 -50.04 32.71
C ALA A 199 -9.73 -49.60 31.28
N GLU A 200 -9.62 -50.54 30.34
CA GLU A 200 -9.37 -50.24 28.92
C GLU A 200 -10.49 -49.39 28.31
N ASN A 201 -11.76 -49.73 28.60
CA ASN A 201 -12.92 -48.96 28.14
C ASN A 201 -12.96 -47.53 28.75
N HIS A 202 -12.55 -47.37 30.01
CA HIS A 202 -12.39 -46.05 30.62
C HIS A 202 -11.26 -45.24 29.94
N ASN A 203 -10.15 -45.88 29.58
CA ASN A 203 -9.05 -45.23 28.85
C ASN A 203 -9.47 -44.81 27.43
N LEU A 204 -10.22 -45.65 26.72
CA LEU A 204 -10.83 -45.32 25.42
C LEU A 204 -11.81 -44.14 25.54
N THR A 205 -12.64 -44.12 26.58
CA THR A 205 -13.57 -43.02 26.86
C THR A 205 -12.82 -41.70 27.10
N ASN A 206 -11.75 -41.72 27.89
CA ASN A 206 -10.89 -40.55 28.11
C ASN A 206 -10.24 -40.05 26.80
N LEU A 207 -9.73 -40.97 25.97
CA LEU A 207 -9.11 -40.65 24.68
C LEU A 207 -10.13 -40.03 23.70
N ASN A 208 -11.34 -40.58 23.63
CA ASN A 208 -12.44 -40.06 22.81
C ASN A 208 -12.85 -38.64 23.24
N ASN A 209 -12.97 -38.41 24.56
CA ASN A 209 -13.30 -37.09 25.10
C ASN A 209 -12.21 -36.05 24.78
N LYS A 210 -10.93 -36.45 24.86
CA LYS A 210 -9.81 -35.60 24.44
C LYS A 210 -9.88 -35.30 22.93
N LEU A 211 -10.06 -36.31 22.08
CA LEU A 211 -10.16 -36.15 20.63
C LEU A 211 -11.31 -35.21 20.22
N SER A 212 -12.45 -35.30 20.92
CA SER A 212 -13.57 -34.37 20.75
C SER A 212 -13.19 -32.93 21.11
N SER A 213 -12.50 -32.71 22.23
CA SER A 213 -11.98 -31.39 22.61
C SER A 213 -10.97 -30.82 21.60
N ASP A 214 -10.05 -31.66 21.10
CA ASP A 214 -9.05 -31.26 20.11
C ASP A 214 -9.72 -30.89 18.76
N TYR A 215 -10.77 -31.63 18.36
CA TYR A 215 -11.58 -31.32 17.17
C TYR A 215 -12.36 -30.00 17.30
N GLN A 216 -12.95 -29.72 18.47
CA GLN A 216 -13.64 -28.43 18.71
C GLN A 216 -12.67 -27.25 18.65
N ASN A 217 -11.48 -27.39 19.25
CA ASN A 217 -10.41 -26.38 19.18
C ASN A 217 -9.97 -26.12 17.72
N LEU A 218 -9.72 -27.18 16.94
CA LEU A 218 -9.38 -27.07 15.52
C LEU A 218 -10.48 -26.38 14.70
N THR A 219 -11.75 -26.67 15.00
CA THR A 219 -12.92 -26.04 14.35
C THR A 219 -12.96 -24.52 14.62
N VAL A 220 -12.68 -24.09 15.87
CA VAL A 220 -12.58 -22.66 16.22
C VAL A 220 -11.40 -22.00 15.49
N GLN A 221 -10.25 -22.66 15.41
CA GLN A 221 -9.08 -22.13 14.68
C GLN A 221 -9.37 -21.98 13.17
N PHE A 222 -10.04 -22.95 12.55
CA PHE A 222 -10.44 -22.88 11.14
C PHE A 222 -11.42 -21.73 10.86
N ASN A 223 -12.39 -21.51 11.75
CA ASN A 223 -13.33 -20.39 11.64
C ASN A 223 -12.63 -19.03 11.77
N ASN A 224 -11.67 -18.91 12.69
CA ASN A 224 -10.84 -17.70 12.84
C ASN A 224 -9.97 -17.44 11.60
N LEU A 225 -9.31 -18.47 11.06
CA LEU A 225 -8.54 -18.37 9.80
C LEU A 225 -9.42 -17.96 8.62
N THR A 226 -10.65 -18.48 8.54
CA THR A 226 -11.64 -18.12 7.52
C THR A 226 -12.06 -16.65 7.62
N ALA A 227 -12.27 -16.15 8.85
CA ALA A 227 -12.56 -14.73 9.09
C ALA A 227 -11.39 -13.81 8.71
N VAL A 228 -10.15 -14.17 9.07
CA VAL A 228 -8.93 -13.44 8.69
C VAL A 228 -8.74 -13.43 7.18
N SER A 229 -8.93 -14.56 6.50
CA SER A 229 -8.87 -14.67 5.02
C SER A 229 -9.88 -13.74 4.34
N LYS A 230 -11.12 -13.70 4.84
CA LYS A 230 -12.17 -12.79 4.34
C LYS A 230 -11.80 -11.31 4.57
N ALA A 231 -11.25 -10.97 5.75
CA ALA A 231 -10.82 -9.61 6.05
C ALA A 231 -9.65 -9.14 5.17
N LEU A 232 -8.65 -10.02 4.94
CA LEU A 232 -7.55 -9.78 4.02
C LEU A 232 -8.05 -9.56 2.58
N LYS A 233 -8.94 -10.44 2.07
CA LYS A 233 -9.53 -10.30 0.74
C LYS A 233 -10.22 -8.94 0.55
N ASN A 234 -11.02 -8.50 1.53
CA ASN A 234 -11.68 -7.20 1.49
C ASN A 234 -10.67 -6.02 1.48
N LYS A 235 -9.59 -6.12 2.26
CA LYS A 235 -8.55 -5.09 2.29
C LYS A 235 -7.76 -5.03 0.97
N THR A 236 -7.48 -6.18 0.35
CA THR A 236 -6.88 -6.24 -1.00
C THR A 236 -7.78 -5.58 -2.05
N THR A 237 -9.11 -5.81 -2.02
CA THR A 237 -10.02 -5.15 -2.97
C THR A 237 -10.10 -3.63 -2.76
N THR A 238 -9.99 -3.17 -1.51
CA THR A 238 -9.95 -1.72 -1.19
C THR A 238 -8.67 -1.08 -1.75
N LEU A 239 -7.50 -1.65 -1.43
CA LEU A 239 -6.19 -1.19 -1.92
C LEU A 239 -6.10 -1.20 -3.45
N THR A 240 -6.75 -2.17 -4.11
CA THR A 240 -6.80 -2.24 -5.58
C THR A 240 -7.59 -1.05 -6.17
N ALA A 241 -8.72 -0.69 -5.55
CA ALA A 241 -9.51 0.47 -5.97
C ALA A 241 -8.79 1.80 -5.70
N GLU A 242 -8.12 1.94 -4.56
CA GLU A 242 -7.28 3.10 -4.23
C GLU A 242 -6.13 3.26 -5.24
N ASN A 243 -5.43 2.18 -5.59
CA ASN A 243 -4.36 2.21 -6.58
C ASN A 243 -4.86 2.56 -8.00
N HIS A 244 -6.07 2.12 -8.38
CA HIS A 244 -6.71 2.52 -9.63
C HIS A 244 -7.05 4.03 -9.63
N ASN A 245 -7.53 4.57 -8.51
CA ASN A 245 -7.79 6.01 -8.37
C ASN A 245 -6.51 6.84 -8.43
N LEU A 246 -5.41 6.38 -7.81
CA LEU A 246 -4.09 7.00 -7.93
C LEU A 246 -3.57 6.98 -9.37
N THR A 247 -3.77 5.87 -10.09
CA THR A 247 -3.40 5.73 -11.52
C THR A 247 -4.16 6.76 -12.38
N ASN A 248 -5.47 6.92 -12.15
CA ASN A 248 -6.28 7.93 -12.85
C ASN A 248 -5.82 9.36 -12.55
N LEU A 249 -5.49 9.68 -11.28
CA LEU A 249 -4.98 10.98 -10.89
C LEU A 249 -3.62 11.29 -11.53
N ASN A 250 -2.72 10.31 -11.57
CA ASN A 250 -1.42 10.43 -12.23
C ASN A 250 -1.55 10.67 -13.75
N ASN A 251 -2.46 9.94 -14.41
CA ASN A 251 -2.75 10.13 -15.83
C ASN A 251 -3.31 11.53 -16.13
N LYS A 252 -4.19 12.05 -15.25
CA LYS A 252 -4.67 13.44 -15.36
C LYS A 252 -3.51 14.44 -15.19
N LEU A 253 -2.71 14.30 -14.12
CA LEU A 253 -1.57 15.18 -13.86
C LEU A 253 -0.57 15.20 -15.03
N SER A 254 -0.33 14.05 -15.66
CA SER A 254 0.47 13.95 -16.88
C SER A 254 -0.13 14.75 -18.04
N SER A 255 -1.44 14.65 -18.27
CA SER A 255 -2.14 15.45 -19.29
C SER A 255 -2.09 16.95 -19.01
N ASP A 256 -2.28 17.36 -17.75
CA ASP A 256 -2.22 18.76 -17.33
C ASP A 256 -0.79 19.33 -17.52
N TYR A 257 0.25 18.54 -17.23
CA TYR A 257 1.65 18.88 -17.47
C TYR A 257 2.00 19.03 -18.96
N GLN A 258 1.49 18.14 -19.83
CA GLN A 258 1.68 18.27 -21.29
C GLN A 258 1.01 19.54 -21.84
N ASN A 259 -0.20 19.86 -21.39
CA ASN A 259 -0.89 21.10 -21.74
C ASN A 259 -0.09 22.35 -21.33
N LEU A 260 0.39 22.39 -20.07
CA LEU A 260 1.24 23.47 -19.58
C LEU A 260 2.54 23.62 -20.39
N THR A 261 3.15 22.51 -20.79
CA THR A 261 4.36 22.49 -21.64
C THR A 261 4.10 23.11 -23.01
N VAL A 262 2.96 22.81 -23.64
CA VAL A 262 2.56 23.44 -24.92
C VAL A 262 2.31 24.94 -24.75
N GLN A 263 1.64 25.37 -23.67
CA GLN A 263 1.41 26.79 -23.39
C GLN A 263 2.73 27.56 -23.18
N PHE A 264 3.68 26.98 -22.44
CA PHE A 264 5.00 27.58 -22.23
C PHE A 264 5.79 27.73 -23.55
N ASN A 265 5.73 26.72 -24.42
CA ASN A 265 6.39 26.78 -25.74
C ASN A 265 5.77 27.85 -26.64
N ASN A 266 4.44 28.00 -26.63
CA ASN A 266 3.74 29.05 -27.38
C ASN A 266 4.13 30.46 -26.90
N LEU A 267 4.13 30.71 -25.59
CA LEU A 267 4.56 31.98 -24.99
C LEU A 267 6.04 32.29 -25.29
N THR A 268 6.89 31.26 -25.34
CA THR A 268 8.31 31.39 -25.70
C THR A 268 8.46 31.84 -27.17
N ALA A 269 7.68 31.26 -28.08
CA ALA A 269 7.67 31.66 -29.49
C ALA A 269 7.11 33.08 -29.70
N GLU A 270 6.04 33.45 -29.00
CA GLU A 270 5.47 34.80 -29.04
C GLU A 270 6.49 35.85 -28.54
N ASN A 271 7.17 35.58 -27.43
CA ASN A 271 8.21 36.46 -26.90
C ASN A 271 9.41 36.59 -27.86
N HIS A 272 9.76 35.53 -28.60
CA HIS A 272 10.79 35.60 -29.65
C HIS A 272 10.35 36.49 -30.82
N ASN A 273 9.08 36.40 -31.25
CA ASN A 273 8.51 37.26 -32.29
C ASN A 273 8.49 38.73 -31.85
N LEU A 274 8.06 39.02 -30.61
CA LEU A 274 8.09 40.37 -30.03
C LEU A 274 9.52 40.92 -29.93
N THR A 275 10.50 40.08 -29.61
CA THR A 275 11.93 40.47 -29.59
C THR A 275 12.40 40.88 -30.99
N SER A 276 12.09 40.08 -32.01
CA SER A 276 12.44 40.38 -33.41
C SER A 276 11.77 41.65 -33.93
N LEU A 277 10.49 41.87 -33.60
CA LEU A 277 9.76 43.10 -33.94
C LEU A 277 10.40 44.34 -33.28
N ASN A 278 10.76 44.25 -31.99
CA ASN A 278 11.45 45.33 -31.28
C ASN A 278 12.83 45.65 -31.88
N GLU A 279 13.57 44.66 -32.39
CA GLU A 279 14.80 44.92 -33.16
C GLU A 279 14.55 45.61 -34.50
N GLY A 280 13.45 45.27 -35.19
CA GLY A 280 13.02 45.96 -36.41
C GLY A 280 12.73 47.44 -36.16
N LEU A 281 11.85 47.72 -35.19
CA LEU A 281 11.51 49.08 -34.76
C LEU A 281 12.73 49.87 -34.27
N ARG A 282 13.68 49.20 -33.61
CA ARG A 282 14.96 49.83 -33.22
C ARG A 282 15.77 50.30 -34.43
N LYS A 283 15.91 49.46 -35.47
CA LYS A 283 16.62 49.80 -36.71
C LYS A 283 15.93 50.94 -37.48
N GLU A 284 14.60 50.91 -37.54
CA GLU A 284 13.80 51.99 -38.16
C GLU A 284 14.00 53.32 -37.43
N ARG A 285 13.91 53.33 -36.10
CA ARG A 285 14.20 54.52 -35.26
C ARG A 285 15.63 55.03 -35.45
N GLU A 286 16.62 54.15 -35.58
CA GLU A 286 18.01 54.52 -35.82
C GLU A 286 18.19 55.19 -37.20
N ASN A 287 17.59 54.63 -38.26
CA ASN A 287 17.55 55.23 -39.60
C ASN A 287 16.84 56.60 -39.62
N LEU A 288 15.66 56.72 -38.99
CA LEU A 288 14.94 57.99 -38.85
C LEU A 288 15.77 59.04 -38.09
N THR A 289 16.51 58.63 -37.05
CA THR A 289 17.42 59.52 -36.30
C THR A 289 18.58 60.02 -37.16
N GLU A 290 19.13 59.17 -38.03
CA GLU A 290 20.17 59.56 -38.99
C GLU A 290 19.63 60.50 -40.09
N LEU A 291 18.43 60.21 -40.62
CA LEU A 291 17.76 61.06 -41.59
C LEU A 291 17.49 62.46 -41.01
N ILE A 292 17.02 62.57 -39.76
CA ILE A 292 16.82 63.85 -39.06
C ILE A 292 18.14 64.62 -38.96
N LYS A 293 19.22 64.00 -38.48
CA LYS A 293 20.56 64.63 -38.38
C LYS A 293 21.07 65.13 -39.74
N ASN A 294 20.84 64.37 -40.80
CA ASN A 294 21.23 64.77 -42.15
C ASN A 294 20.40 65.97 -42.66
N MET A 295 19.09 65.98 -42.41
CA MET A 295 18.23 67.13 -42.74
C MET A 295 18.60 68.38 -41.92
N GLU A 296 18.88 68.24 -40.62
CA GLU A 296 19.37 69.33 -39.77
C GLU A 296 20.70 69.89 -40.28
N LYS A 297 21.65 69.03 -40.65
CA LYS A 297 22.94 69.42 -41.24
C LYS A 297 22.73 70.22 -42.52
N THR A 298 22.00 69.69 -43.51
CA THR A 298 21.76 70.37 -44.78
C THR A 298 20.97 71.67 -44.62
N TRP A 299 20.04 71.74 -43.66
CA TRP A 299 19.31 72.97 -43.33
C TRP A 299 20.24 74.03 -42.71
N ASN A 300 21.18 73.63 -41.86
CA ASN A 300 22.20 74.53 -41.30
C ASN A 300 23.17 75.02 -42.38
N GLU A 301 23.68 74.12 -43.24
CA GLU A 301 24.53 74.46 -44.38
C GLU A 301 23.83 75.46 -45.33
N LEU A 302 22.57 75.19 -45.71
CA LEU A 302 21.77 76.09 -46.54
C LEU A 302 21.53 77.45 -45.88
N ASN A 303 21.33 77.51 -44.56
CA ASN A 303 21.16 78.76 -43.83
C ASN A 303 22.46 79.58 -43.78
N VAL A 304 23.60 78.92 -43.53
CA VAL A 304 24.91 79.57 -43.58
C VAL A 304 25.19 80.08 -44.99
N SER A 305 24.89 79.30 -46.04
CA SER A 305 25.02 79.74 -47.43
C SER A 305 24.11 80.93 -47.77
N ARG A 306 22.85 80.94 -47.30
CA ARG A 306 21.92 82.07 -47.51
C ARG A 306 22.35 83.34 -46.76
N ALA A 307 22.83 83.20 -45.52
CA ALA A 307 23.40 84.31 -44.76
C ALA A 307 24.67 84.84 -45.45
N GLN A 308 25.54 83.94 -45.94
CA GLN A 308 26.77 84.32 -46.62
C GLN A 308 26.48 85.01 -47.97
N TRP A 309 25.52 84.52 -48.76
CA TRP A 309 25.04 85.21 -49.97
C TRP A 309 24.51 86.60 -49.64
N SER A 310 23.69 86.73 -48.59
CA SER A 310 23.14 88.03 -48.17
C SER A 310 24.25 89.01 -47.78
N ILE A 311 25.29 88.52 -47.08
CA ILE A 311 26.46 89.32 -46.72
C ILE A 311 27.27 89.71 -47.97
N ASP A 312 27.54 88.82 -48.92
CA ASP A 312 28.35 89.17 -50.09
C ASP A 312 27.59 90.03 -51.10
N ALA A 313 26.26 89.95 -51.16
CA ALA A 313 25.42 90.79 -52.01
C ALA A 313 25.35 92.25 -51.53
N TYR A 314 25.18 92.48 -50.22
CA TYR A 314 25.11 93.84 -49.63
C TYR A 314 26.47 94.38 -49.12
N CYS A 315 27.45 93.51 -48.89
CA CYS A 315 28.80 93.84 -48.42
C CYS A 315 29.89 93.10 -49.23
N PRO A 316 29.99 93.32 -50.56
CA PRO A 316 30.98 92.67 -51.41
C PRO A 316 32.42 92.89 -50.93
N LYS A 317 33.26 91.86 -51.10
CA LYS A 317 34.71 91.92 -50.85
C LYS A 317 35.40 92.73 -51.96
N LYS A 318 36.06 93.82 -51.57
CA LYS A 318 36.89 94.69 -52.43
C LYS A 318 38.32 94.70 -51.87
N ALA A 319 39.28 95.30 -52.57
CA ALA A 319 40.71 95.16 -52.25
C ALA A 319 41.12 95.65 -50.83
N GLY A 320 40.31 96.50 -50.18
CA GLY A 320 40.49 96.96 -48.79
C GLY A 320 39.60 96.28 -47.74
N GLY A 321 38.90 95.19 -48.08
CA GLY A 321 37.95 94.51 -47.19
C GLY A 321 36.52 94.48 -47.72
N ARG A 322 35.53 94.13 -46.88
CA ARG A 322 34.10 94.22 -47.26
C ARG A 322 33.62 95.67 -47.19
N SER A 323 32.90 96.10 -48.23
CA SER A 323 32.31 97.43 -48.32
C SER A 323 30.79 97.29 -48.38
N CYS A 324 30.10 97.68 -47.31
CA CYS A 324 28.65 97.53 -47.17
C CYS A 324 27.87 98.72 -47.76
N THR A 325 26.75 98.43 -48.42
CA THR A 325 25.82 99.42 -48.99
C THR A 325 24.37 99.12 -48.61
N SER A 326 23.50 100.13 -48.63
CA SER A 326 22.06 99.98 -48.32
C SER A 326 21.31 99.08 -49.31
N CYS A 327 21.89 98.85 -50.48
CA CYS A 327 21.39 97.97 -51.53
C CYS A 327 22.45 96.95 -51.95
N GLN A 328 22.03 95.92 -52.67
CA GLN A 328 22.92 94.94 -53.28
C GLN A 328 23.86 95.59 -54.32
N ASP A 329 25.05 95.03 -54.53
CA ASP A 329 26.01 95.54 -55.54
C ASP A 329 25.36 95.57 -56.94
N GLY A 330 25.51 96.68 -57.66
CA GLY A 330 24.82 96.95 -58.93
C GLY A 330 23.39 97.49 -58.83
N TRP A 331 22.83 97.69 -57.64
CA TRP A 331 21.49 98.26 -57.46
C TRP A 331 21.53 99.75 -57.08
N LEU A 332 20.57 100.51 -57.61
CA LEU A 332 20.35 101.92 -57.34
C LEU A 332 19.58 102.10 -56.02
N HIS A 333 20.17 102.83 -55.07
CA HIS A 333 19.54 103.11 -53.78
C HIS A 333 18.64 104.35 -53.85
N ARG A 334 17.37 104.18 -53.46
CA ARG A 334 16.41 105.26 -53.25
C ARG A 334 15.52 104.89 -52.07
N SER A 335 16.01 105.19 -50.87
CA SER A 335 15.37 104.92 -49.58
C SER A 335 13.85 105.19 -49.60
N PRO A 336 13.01 104.26 -49.10
CA PRO A 336 13.35 103.02 -48.39
C PRO A 336 13.72 101.82 -49.29
N SER A 337 13.85 102.04 -50.60
CA SER A 337 13.86 100.99 -51.63
C SER A 337 15.19 100.86 -52.40
N CYS A 338 15.35 99.73 -53.07
CA CYS A 338 16.48 99.39 -53.95
C CYS A 338 15.95 98.96 -55.31
N TYR A 339 16.48 99.53 -56.39
CA TYR A 339 16.00 99.31 -57.75
C TYR A 339 17.14 98.85 -58.66
N ALA A 340 16.89 97.88 -59.53
CA ALA A 340 17.86 97.46 -60.55
C ALA A 340 17.12 97.09 -61.84
N TYR A 341 17.54 97.68 -62.95
CA TYR A 341 16.94 97.43 -64.26
C TYR A 341 17.73 96.39 -65.07
N ASN A 342 17.10 95.80 -66.08
CA ASN A 342 17.65 94.71 -66.88
C ASN A 342 17.47 94.99 -68.38
N ASN A 343 18.45 95.65 -68.99
CA ASN A 343 18.41 96.02 -70.42
C ASN A 343 18.70 94.80 -71.32
N ALA A 344 17.68 93.97 -71.55
CA ALA A 344 17.80 92.74 -72.33
C ALA A 344 17.86 93.00 -73.86
N ALA A 345 18.88 92.42 -74.51
CA ALA A 345 18.97 92.33 -75.97
C ALA A 345 17.71 91.62 -76.55
N PRO A 346 17.27 91.93 -77.79
CA PRO A 346 15.97 91.50 -78.31
C PRO A 346 15.63 90.01 -78.15
N SER A 347 16.57 89.11 -78.39
CA SER A 347 16.40 87.65 -78.25
C SER A 347 16.29 87.14 -76.80
N ASN A 348 16.61 87.97 -75.81
CA ASN A 348 16.59 87.65 -74.38
C ASN A 348 15.52 88.45 -73.61
N ARG A 349 14.63 89.17 -74.31
CA ARG A 349 13.50 89.87 -73.71
C ARG A 349 12.49 88.86 -73.15
N ARG A 350 11.78 89.26 -72.11
CA ARG A 350 10.87 88.41 -71.33
C ARG A 350 9.46 88.97 -71.34
N ASN A 351 8.46 88.09 -71.35
CA ASN A 351 7.09 88.43 -71.01
C ASN A 351 6.99 88.86 -69.52
N TRP A 352 5.83 89.36 -69.09
CA TRP A 352 5.64 89.89 -67.74
C TRP A 352 5.88 88.84 -66.64
N GLU A 353 5.44 87.59 -66.83
CA GLU A 353 5.63 86.47 -65.91
C GLU A 353 7.11 86.10 -65.75
N ASP A 354 7.81 85.87 -66.86
CA ASP A 354 9.24 85.56 -66.91
C ASP A 354 10.10 86.70 -66.35
N ALA A 355 9.67 87.94 -66.53
CA ALA A 355 10.29 89.11 -65.94
C ALA A 355 10.06 89.14 -64.42
N ARG A 356 8.82 88.90 -63.96
CA ARG A 356 8.48 88.79 -62.54
C ARG A 356 9.25 87.69 -61.83
N GLU A 357 9.41 86.52 -62.45
CA GLU A 357 10.17 85.43 -61.86
C GLU A 357 11.69 85.70 -61.88
N ASN A 358 12.21 86.41 -62.89
CA ASN A 358 13.61 86.88 -62.85
C ASN A 358 13.86 87.85 -61.68
N CYS A 359 12.88 88.64 -61.26
CA CYS A 359 12.95 89.33 -59.98
C CYS A 359 13.06 88.32 -58.83
N ARG A 360 12.14 87.37 -58.71
CA ARG A 360 12.07 86.43 -57.57
C ARG A 360 13.36 85.65 -57.34
N THR A 361 14.06 85.25 -58.41
CA THR A 361 15.39 84.64 -58.29
C THR A 361 16.45 85.53 -57.61
N LYS A 362 16.29 86.85 -57.61
CA LYS A 362 17.18 87.84 -56.97
C LYS A 362 16.71 88.24 -55.56
N ASN A 363 15.94 87.37 -54.89
CA ASN A 363 15.21 87.65 -53.64
C ASN A 363 14.22 88.83 -53.80
N SER A 364 13.52 88.82 -54.95
CA SER A 364 13.02 90.04 -55.60
C SER A 364 11.60 89.89 -56.23
N ASP A 365 10.94 90.92 -56.78
CA ASP A 365 9.57 90.98 -57.36
C ASP A 365 9.28 92.38 -57.94
N LEU A 366 8.57 92.54 -59.08
CA LEU A 366 8.40 93.81 -59.83
C LEU A 366 8.01 95.06 -59.00
N PRO A 367 8.35 96.30 -59.44
CA PRO A 367 8.07 97.50 -58.65
C PRO A 367 6.55 97.79 -58.61
N VAL A 368 6.01 97.95 -57.40
CA VAL A 368 4.78 98.71 -57.19
C VAL A 368 5.16 100.18 -57.24
N VAL A 369 4.37 101.01 -57.93
CA VAL A 369 4.59 102.46 -58.00
C VAL A 369 3.47 103.12 -57.22
N SER A 370 3.77 103.49 -55.98
CA SER A 370 2.79 103.82 -54.93
C SER A 370 2.54 105.33 -54.78
N ASP A 371 3.47 106.18 -55.22
CA ASP A 371 3.33 107.64 -55.24
C ASP A 371 4.02 108.30 -56.46
N GLN A 372 3.76 109.58 -56.67
CA GLN A 372 4.31 110.36 -57.79
C GLN A 372 5.84 110.53 -57.76
N THR A 373 6.47 110.50 -56.58
CA THR A 373 7.93 110.56 -56.42
C THR A 373 8.59 109.25 -56.84
N GLU A 374 8.00 108.11 -56.47
CA GLU A 374 8.41 106.78 -56.93
C GLU A 374 8.21 106.65 -58.45
N LYS A 375 7.10 107.17 -58.97
CA LYS A 375 6.74 107.21 -60.41
C LYS A 375 7.75 108.00 -61.24
N ASP A 376 8.13 109.20 -60.81
CA ASP A 376 9.15 110.02 -61.49
C ASP A 376 10.57 109.43 -61.32
N TYR A 377 10.88 108.81 -60.17
CA TYR A 377 12.15 108.13 -59.98
C TYR A 377 12.29 106.89 -60.88
N VAL A 378 11.28 106.00 -60.89
CA VAL A 378 11.24 104.82 -61.77
C VAL A 378 11.39 105.24 -63.23
N LYS A 379 10.66 106.27 -63.68
CA LYS A 379 10.79 106.85 -65.02
C LYS A 379 12.21 107.37 -65.32
N THR A 380 12.90 107.91 -64.33
CA THR A 380 14.28 108.40 -64.48
C THR A 380 15.30 107.26 -64.63
N ILE A 381 15.08 106.12 -63.96
CA ILE A 381 15.94 104.93 -64.04
C ILE A 381 15.49 103.90 -65.12
N SER A 382 14.49 104.24 -65.94
CA SER A 382 13.98 103.41 -67.04
C SER A 382 14.02 104.15 -68.39
N PRO A 383 15.21 104.62 -68.84
CA PRO A 383 15.32 105.44 -70.03
C PRO A 383 15.00 104.65 -71.31
N VAL A 384 14.32 105.31 -72.26
CA VAL A 384 14.05 104.75 -73.59
C VAL A 384 15.32 104.89 -74.44
N GLU A 385 16.13 103.83 -74.46
CA GLU A 385 17.43 103.79 -75.15
C GLU A 385 17.46 102.69 -76.23
N GLY A 386 17.88 103.07 -77.44
CA GLY A 386 17.92 102.16 -78.59
C GLY A 386 16.55 101.51 -78.86
N ASP A 387 16.54 100.18 -79.00
CA ASP A 387 15.32 99.40 -79.26
C ASP A 387 14.47 99.13 -78.00
N ILE A 388 14.79 99.71 -76.84
CA ILE A 388 14.06 99.49 -75.58
C ILE A 388 12.97 100.56 -75.45
N GLN A 389 11.74 100.22 -75.85
CA GLN A 389 10.60 101.14 -75.81
C GLN A 389 9.96 101.30 -74.42
N GLY A 390 10.39 100.54 -73.41
CA GLY A 390 9.75 100.52 -72.09
C GLY A 390 10.11 99.31 -71.22
N TYR A 391 9.76 99.40 -69.94
CA TYR A 391 10.21 98.54 -68.84
C TYR A 391 9.00 97.87 -68.18
N TRP A 392 9.10 96.57 -67.85
CA TRP A 392 8.03 95.91 -67.08
C TRP A 392 8.00 96.40 -65.64
N ILE A 393 6.81 96.77 -65.18
CA ILE A 393 6.52 97.18 -63.80
C ILE A 393 5.49 96.22 -63.18
N GLY A 394 5.28 96.32 -61.87
CA GLY A 394 4.39 95.42 -61.11
C GLY A 394 2.89 95.60 -61.36
N LEU A 395 2.50 96.24 -62.46
CA LEU A 395 1.12 96.54 -62.84
C LEU A 395 0.67 95.56 -63.93
N ARG A 396 -0.52 94.97 -63.79
CA ARG A 396 -1.09 94.02 -64.76
C ARG A 396 -2.62 94.06 -64.77
N ALA A 397 -3.23 93.83 -65.93
CA ALA A 397 -4.65 93.56 -66.05
C ALA A 397 -4.99 92.13 -65.57
N VAL A 398 -5.91 92.02 -64.62
CA VAL A 398 -6.46 90.76 -64.08
C VAL A 398 -7.97 90.92 -64.04
N GLU A 399 -8.71 90.02 -64.71
CA GLU A 399 -10.19 90.07 -64.79
C GLU A 399 -10.73 91.45 -65.24
N GLY A 400 -10.07 92.06 -66.23
CA GLY A 400 -10.43 93.39 -66.76
C GLY A 400 -10.08 94.58 -65.85
N ARG A 401 -9.39 94.36 -64.71
CA ARG A 401 -8.96 95.43 -63.79
C ARG A 401 -7.44 95.51 -63.66
N TRP A 402 -6.91 96.72 -63.66
CA TRP A 402 -5.49 96.97 -63.44
C TRP A 402 -5.14 96.83 -61.95
N LYS A 403 -4.26 95.88 -61.64
CA LYS A 403 -3.80 95.54 -60.28
C LYS A 403 -2.28 95.56 -60.17
N TRP A 404 -1.79 95.98 -59.03
CA TRP A 404 -0.40 95.86 -58.61
C TRP A 404 -0.11 94.46 -58.04
N ILE A 405 1.17 94.05 -58.09
CA ILE A 405 1.62 92.73 -57.58
C ILE A 405 1.43 92.51 -56.06
N ASP A 406 1.12 93.57 -55.30
CA ASP A 406 0.78 93.51 -53.87
C ASP A 406 -0.72 93.32 -53.59
N GLY A 407 -1.55 93.38 -54.64
CA GLY A 407 -3.00 93.22 -54.59
C GLY A 407 -3.81 94.52 -54.68
N SER A 408 -3.16 95.69 -54.59
CA SER A 408 -3.83 96.99 -54.71
C SER A 408 -4.34 97.23 -56.15
N ASP A 409 -5.51 97.86 -56.29
CA ASP A 409 -6.04 98.30 -57.58
C ASP A 409 -5.34 99.60 -58.03
N LEU A 410 -5.27 99.84 -59.35
CA LEU A 410 -4.75 101.10 -59.90
C LEU A 410 -5.74 102.25 -59.62
N ILE A 411 -5.53 102.96 -58.52
CA ILE A 411 -6.21 104.22 -58.21
C ILE A 411 -5.57 105.33 -59.06
N ASN A 412 -6.39 106.23 -59.63
CA ASN A 412 -5.89 107.38 -60.40
C ASN A 412 -5.03 108.30 -59.52
N GLN A 413 -3.72 108.32 -59.79
CA GLN A 413 -2.71 109.23 -59.24
C GLN A 413 -1.97 109.95 -60.38
#